data_AF-Q03R60-F1
#
_entry.id   AF-Q03R60-F1
#
_cell.length_a   1.000
_cell.length_b   1.000
_cell.length_c   1.000
_cell.angle_alpha   90.00
_cell.angle_beta   90.00
_cell.angle_gamma   90.00
#
_symmetry.space_group_name_H-M   'P 1'
#
loop_
_entity.id
_entity.type
_entity.pdbx_description
1 polymer ?
#
loop_
_entity_poly.entity_id
_entity_poly.type
_entity_poly.pdbx_seq_one_letter_code
_entity_poly.pdbx_strand_id
1 'polypeptide(L)'
;MTGGQVAGLIAAIAFLILVLFIGMFLVKMNKTLGEVNRSMKSMTSDIDVISHQAEDIMANANELLTDVNKKVATIDPVFQAAADLGESVSDLNTATRNLTDRVGVTAKKTAKTSMAARVSKTAFDLYRNRKNKN
;
A
#
# COMPACT_ATOMS: atom_id res chain seq x y z
N MET A 1 73.44 16.99 -57.04
CA MET A 1 72.13 16.42 -56.69
C MET A 1 71.07 17.45 -57.04
N THR A 2 70.07 17.09 -57.84
CA THR A 2 69.00 18.03 -58.21
C THR A 2 68.03 18.19 -57.05
N GLY A 3 67.44 19.37 -56.85
CA GLY A 3 66.50 19.62 -55.73
C GLY A 3 65.31 18.66 -55.68
N GLY A 4 64.91 18.11 -56.84
CA GLY A 4 63.86 17.09 -56.94
C GLY A 4 64.23 15.74 -56.31
N GLN A 5 65.50 15.33 -56.33
CA GLN A 5 65.93 14.08 -55.67
C GLN A 5 65.84 14.18 -54.15
N VAL A 6 66.23 15.34 -53.59
CA VAL A 6 66.13 15.60 -52.15
C VAL A 6 64.66 15.69 -51.72
N ALA A 7 63.82 16.38 -52.50
CA ALA A 7 62.39 16.44 -52.25
C ALA A 7 61.70 15.06 -52.32
N GLY A 8 62.07 14.24 -53.31
CA GLY A 8 61.56 12.87 -53.43
C GLY A 8 61.92 11.98 -52.25
N LEU A 9 63.15 12.08 -51.73
CA LEU A 9 63.59 11.33 -50.55
C LEU A 9 62.80 11.73 -49.29
N ILE A 10 62.58 13.03 -49.08
CA ILE A 10 61.80 13.54 -47.95
C ILE A 10 60.34 13.07 -48.05
N ALA A 11 59.75 13.16 -49.25
CA ALA A 11 58.38 12.71 -49.50
C ALA A 11 58.23 11.19 -49.25
N ALA A 12 59.21 10.37 -49.65
CA ALA A 12 59.17 8.93 -49.43
C ALA A 12 59.20 8.58 -47.94
N ILE A 13 60.04 9.26 -47.15
CA ILE A 13 60.13 9.05 -45.69
C ILE A 13 58.83 9.50 -45.01
N ALA A 14 58.29 10.66 -45.38
CA ALA A 14 57.03 11.16 -44.83
C ALA A 14 55.87 10.20 -45.13
N PHE A 15 55.80 9.67 -46.35
CA PHE A 15 54.80 8.69 -46.76
C PHE A 15 54.93 7.38 -45.98
N LEU A 16 56.16 6.89 -45.77
CA LEU A 16 56.40 5.70 -44.97
C LEU A 16 55.90 5.85 -43.52
N ILE A 17 56.18 6.99 -42.88
CA ILE A 17 55.69 7.28 -41.52
C ILE A 17 54.16 7.31 -41.50
N LEU A 18 53.53 7.93 -42.49
CA LEU A 18 52.08 8.01 -42.60
C LEU A 18 51.44 6.62 -42.74
N VAL A 19 52.01 5.75 -43.55
CA VAL A 19 51.52 4.37 -43.71
C VAL A 19 51.64 3.59 -42.39
N LEU A 20 52.76 3.72 -41.67
CA LEU A 20 52.92 3.08 -40.35
C LEU A 20 51.91 3.59 -39.33
N PHE A 21 51.63 4.89 -39.32
CA PHE A 21 50.63 5.49 -38.43
C PHE A 21 49.22 4.97 -38.74
N ILE A 22 48.83 4.93 -40.02
CA ILE A 22 47.53 4.38 -40.43
C ILE A 22 47.41 2.91 -40.07
N GLY A 23 48.47 2.12 -40.27
CA GLY A 23 48.50 0.71 -39.87
C GLY A 23 48.23 0.53 -38.37
N MET A 24 48.90 1.31 -37.52
CA MET A 24 48.66 1.29 -36.07
C MET A 24 47.23 1.75 -35.72
N PHE A 25 46.74 2.80 -36.38
CA PHE A 25 45.39 3.33 -36.17
C PHE A 25 44.30 2.30 -36.52
N LEU A 26 44.43 1.62 -37.66
CA LEU A 26 43.51 0.57 -38.10
C LEU A 26 43.48 -0.61 -37.14
N VAL A 27 44.64 -1.03 -36.61
CA VAL A 27 44.70 -2.11 -35.60
C VAL A 27 43.95 -1.70 -34.33
N LYS A 28 44.14 -0.47 -33.85
CA LYS A 28 43.39 0.05 -32.69
C LYS A 28 41.89 0.12 -32.97
N MET A 29 41.49 0.60 -34.15
CA MET A 29 40.09 0.68 -34.56
C MET A 29 39.44 -0.71 -34.64
N ASN A 30 40.13 -1.71 -35.19
CA ASN A 30 39.64 -3.08 -35.24
C ASN A 30 39.43 -3.67 -33.83
N LYS A 31 40.37 -3.39 -32.91
CA LYS A 31 40.23 -3.77 -31.50
C LYS A 31 39.00 -3.11 -30.86
N THR A 32 38.83 -1.80 -31.04
CA THR A 32 37.65 -1.07 -30.55
C THR A 32 36.35 -1.63 -31.12
N LEU A 33 36.28 -1.91 -32.43
CA LEU A 33 35.10 -2.51 -33.06
C LEU A 33 34.82 -3.92 -32.52
N GLY A 34 35.87 -4.70 -32.24
CA GLY A 34 35.75 -6.01 -31.58
C GLY A 34 35.17 -5.90 -30.17
N GLU A 35 35.65 -4.95 -29.37
CA GLU A 35 35.09 -4.65 -28.05
C GLU A 35 33.64 -4.16 -28.14
N VAL A 36 33.30 -3.26 -29.07
CA VAL A 36 31.91 -2.80 -29.29
C VAL A 36 31.00 -3.97 -29.69
N ASN A 37 31.45 -4.87 -30.57
CA ASN A 37 30.69 -6.04 -30.96
C ASN A 37 30.43 -6.98 -29.76
N ARG A 38 31.44 -7.19 -28.90
CA ARG A 38 31.28 -7.94 -27.64
C ARG A 38 30.30 -7.27 -26.69
N SER A 39 30.38 -5.94 -26.54
CA SER A 39 29.44 -5.17 -25.71
C SER A 39 28.03 -5.25 -26.25
N MET A 40 27.82 -5.12 -27.56
CA MET A 40 26.51 -5.29 -28.20
C MET A 40 25.97 -6.70 -27.96
N LYS A 41 26.78 -7.74 -28.14
CA LYS A 41 26.35 -9.13 -27.88
C LYS A 41 25.95 -9.34 -26.42
N SER A 42 26.73 -8.81 -25.48
CA SER A 42 26.43 -8.93 -24.04
C SER A 42 25.16 -8.16 -23.69
N MET A 43 25.02 -6.93 -24.18
CA MET A 43 23.82 -6.11 -24.00
C MET A 43 22.56 -6.78 -24.57
N THR A 44 22.65 -7.39 -25.76
CA THR A 44 21.53 -8.15 -26.33
C THR A 44 21.18 -9.37 -25.46
N SER A 45 22.18 -10.08 -24.94
CA SER A 45 21.96 -11.20 -24.02
C SER A 45 21.31 -10.75 -22.71
N ASP A 46 21.74 -9.62 -22.15
CA ASP A 46 21.19 -9.07 -20.92
C ASP A 46 19.75 -8.60 -21.14
N ILE A 47 19.44 -8.01 -22.29
CA ILE A 47 18.07 -7.63 -22.67
C ILE A 47 17.18 -8.87 -22.77
N ASP A 48 17.64 -9.95 -23.41
CA ASP A 48 16.88 -11.20 -23.52
C ASP A 48 16.57 -11.80 -22.13
N VAL A 49 17.56 -11.78 -21.24
CA VAL A 49 17.43 -12.23 -19.85
C VAL A 49 16.50 -11.33 -19.03
N ILE A 50 16.55 -10.01 -19.24
CA ILE A 50 15.63 -9.06 -18.59
C ILE A 50 14.20 -9.26 -19.12
N SER A 51 14.02 -9.48 -20.42
CA SER A 51 12.72 -9.75 -21.02
C SER A 51 12.11 -11.03 -20.46
N HIS A 52 12.88 -12.12 -20.36
CA HIS A 52 12.40 -13.36 -19.73
C HIS A 52 12.05 -13.15 -18.25
N GLN A 53 12.90 -12.47 -17.47
CA GLN A 53 12.59 -12.16 -16.08
C GLN A 53 11.36 -11.26 -15.93
N ALA A 54 11.13 -10.33 -16.86
CA ALA A 54 9.94 -9.49 -16.87
C ALA A 54 8.69 -10.32 -17.19
N GLU A 55 8.76 -11.26 -18.14
CA GLU A 55 7.71 -12.23 -18.41
C GLU A 55 7.39 -13.06 -17.16
N ASP A 56 8.41 -13.56 -16.46
CA ASP A 56 8.25 -14.29 -15.19
C ASP A 56 7.60 -13.41 -14.12
N ILE A 57 8.01 -12.15 -13.98
CA ILE A 57 7.37 -11.20 -13.04
C ILE A 57 5.90 -11.00 -13.39
N MET A 58 5.57 -10.81 -14.67
CA MET A 58 4.18 -10.66 -15.11
C MET A 58 3.36 -11.93 -14.87
N ALA A 59 3.93 -13.11 -15.11
CA ALA A 59 3.30 -14.39 -14.83
C ALA A 59 3.04 -14.59 -13.32
N ASN A 60 4.06 -14.36 -12.49
CA ASN A 60 3.94 -14.41 -11.03
C ASN A 60 2.96 -13.36 -10.51
N ALA A 61 2.96 -12.14 -11.05
CA ALA A 61 1.99 -11.11 -10.69
C ALA A 61 0.57 -11.54 -11.05
N ASN A 62 0.35 -12.15 -12.22
CA ASN A 62 -0.95 -12.69 -12.60
C ASN A 62 -1.40 -13.83 -11.69
N GLU A 63 -0.48 -14.72 -11.28
CA GLU A 63 -0.75 -15.77 -10.30
C GLU A 63 -1.07 -15.18 -8.92
N LEU A 64 -0.28 -14.21 -8.44
CA LEU A 64 -0.51 -13.49 -7.19
C LEU A 64 -1.86 -12.77 -7.20
N LEU A 65 -2.21 -12.08 -8.29
CA LEU A 65 -3.51 -11.42 -8.42
C LEU A 65 -4.65 -12.44 -8.38
N THR A 66 -4.47 -13.61 -9.01
CA THR A 66 -5.44 -14.70 -8.96
C THR A 66 -5.59 -15.28 -7.55
N ASP A 67 -4.49 -15.51 -6.82
CA ASP A 67 -4.52 -16.01 -5.44
C ASP A 67 -5.11 -14.97 -4.48
N VAL A 68 -4.75 -13.70 -4.62
CA VAL A 68 -5.32 -12.60 -3.84
C VAL A 68 -6.82 -12.48 -4.11
N ASN A 69 -7.27 -12.56 -5.35
CA ASN A 69 -8.70 -12.53 -5.67
C ASN A 69 -9.46 -13.68 -4.99
N LYS A 70 -8.91 -14.92 -5.04
CA LYS A 70 -9.47 -16.08 -4.34
C LYS A 70 -9.49 -15.88 -2.83
N LYS A 71 -8.39 -15.39 -2.23
CA LYS A 71 -8.30 -15.16 -0.79
C LYS A 71 -9.23 -14.05 -0.32
N VAL A 72 -9.35 -12.95 -1.07
CA VAL A 72 -10.30 -11.87 -0.77
C VAL A 72 -11.73 -12.41 -0.81
N ALA A 73 -12.10 -13.18 -1.84
CA ALA A 73 -13.42 -13.81 -1.91
C ALA A 73 -13.74 -14.71 -0.70
N THR A 74 -12.73 -15.36 -0.11
CA THR A 74 -12.92 -16.15 1.12
C THR A 74 -13.02 -15.30 2.41
N ILE A 75 -12.51 -14.06 2.39
CA ILE A 75 -12.52 -13.14 3.54
C ILE A 75 -13.73 -12.19 3.48
N ASP A 76 -14.36 -11.99 2.32
CA ASP A 76 -15.59 -11.18 2.18
C ASP A 76 -16.69 -11.52 3.21
N PRO A 77 -16.98 -12.81 3.53
CA PRO A 77 -17.95 -13.15 4.57
C PRO A 77 -17.52 -12.73 5.97
N VAL A 78 -16.21 -12.67 6.24
CA VAL A 78 -15.66 -12.21 7.52
C VAL A 78 -15.85 -10.69 7.65
N PHE A 79 -15.64 -9.94 6.57
CA PHE A 79 -15.94 -8.49 6.55
C PHE A 79 -17.44 -8.22 6.72
N GLN A 80 -18.30 -9.00 6.05
CA GLN A 80 -19.75 -8.88 6.21
C GLN A 80 -20.19 -9.23 7.63
N ALA A 81 -19.68 -10.33 8.20
CA ALA A 81 -19.99 -10.72 9.58
C ALA A 81 -19.51 -9.66 10.58
N ALA A 82 -18.34 -9.05 10.35
CA ALA A 82 -17.87 -7.94 11.18
C ALA A 82 -18.77 -6.70 11.05
N ALA A 83 -19.30 -6.41 9.87
CA ALA A 83 -20.26 -5.32 9.65
C ALA A 83 -21.60 -5.60 10.37
N ASP A 84 -22.16 -6.80 10.21
CA ASP A 84 -23.40 -7.22 10.86
C ASP A 84 -23.26 -7.25 12.40
N LEU A 85 -22.09 -7.64 12.92
CA LEU A 85 -21.76 -7.54 14.34
C LEU A 85 -21.62 -6.09 14.80
N GLY A 86 -21.01 -5.22 13.98
CA GLY A 86 -20.92 -3.79 14.25
C GLY A 86 -22.30 -3.14 14.37
N GLU A 87 -23.21 -3.46 13.46
CA GLU A 87 -24.61 -3.02 13.50
C GLU A 87 -25.30 -3.58 14.75
N SER A 88 -25.13 -4.88 15.04
CA SER A 88 -25.71 -5.52 16.22
C SER A 88 -25.23 -4.88 17.53
N VAL A 89 -23.94 -4.53 17.64
CA VAL A 89 -23.36 -3.85 18.81
C VAL A 89 -23.84 -2.40 18.89
N SER A 90 -23.97 -1.70 17.76
CA SER A 90 -24.54 -0.35 17.69
C SER A 90 -26.00 -0.33 18.16
N ASP A 91 -26.80 -1.28 17.69
CA ASP A 91 -28.18 -1.47 18.10
C ASP A 91 -28.29 -1.84 19.57
N LEU A 92 -27.43 -2.73 20.08
CA LEU A 92 -27.36 -3.09 21.49
C LEU A 92 -27.00 -1.89 22.36
N ASN A 93 -26.03 -1.07 21.93
CA ASN A 93 -25.64 0.16 22.64
C ASN A 93 -26.82 1.15 22.69
N THR A 94 -27.51 1.34 21.57
CA THR A 94 -28.68 2.22 21.47
C THR A 94 -29.85 1.72 22.32
N ALA A 95 -30.15 0.42 22.25
CA ALA A 95 -31.18 -0.22 23.07
C ALA A 95 -30.86 -0.14 24.56
N THR A 96 -29.60 -0.37 24.95
CA THR A 96 -29.13 -0.29 26.34
C THR A 96 -29.21 1.15 26.86
N ARG A 97 -28.82 2.15 26.06
CA ARG A 97 -28.95 3.56 26.44
C ARG A 97 -30.42 3.95 26.61
N ASN A 98 -31.27 3.61 25.64
CA ASN A 98 -32.71 3.86 25.70
C ASN A 98 -33.38 3.17 26.91
N LEU A 99 -33.00 1.92 27.21
CA LEU A 99 -33.51 1.19 28.38
C LEU A 99 -33.05 1.86 29.69
N THR A 100 -31.77 2.22 29.78
CA THR A 100 -31.21 2.91 30.95
C THR A 100 -31.90 4.25 31.19
N ASP A 101 -32.17 5.01 30.13
CA ASP A 101 -32.89 6.28 30.21
C ASP A 101 -34.34 6.07 30.67
N ARG A 102 -35.06 5.08 30.12
CA ARG A 102 -36.43 4.75 30.52
C ARG A 102 -36.51 4.24 31.95
N VAL A 103 -35.61 3.34 32.36
CA VAL A 103 -35.53 2.84 33.74
C VAL A 103 -35.15 3.98 34.68
N GLY A 104 -34.22 4.85 34.31
CA GLY A 104 -33.83 6.03 35.10
C GLY A 104 -35.00 6.99 35.32
N VAL A 105 -35.78 7.28 34.27
CA VAL A 105 -36.98 8.12 34.36
C VAL A 105 -38.07 7.43 35.19
N THR A 106 -38.32 6.15 34.95
CA THR A 106 -39.36 5.38 35.66
C THR A 106 -39.01 5.20 37.14
N ALA A 107 -37.77 4.84 37.46
CA ALA A 107 -37.27 4.73 38.82
C ALA A 107 -37.35 6.08 39.55
N LYS A 108 -36.95 7.19 38.92
CA LYS A 108 -37.10 8.54 39.50
C LYS A 108 -38.57 8.89 39.75
N LYS A 109 -39.47 8.57 38.81
CA LYS A 109 -40.91 8.83 38.95
C LYS A 109 -41.54 7.97 40.06
N THR A 110 -41.28 6.67 40.07
CA THR A 110 -41.75 5.74 41.11
C THR A 110 -41.19 6.07 42.49
N ALA A 111 -39.91 6.47 42.58
CA ALA A 111 -39.32 6.94 43.83
C ALA A 111 -40.01 8.21 44.34
N LYS A 112 -40.23 9.21 43.49
CA LYS A 112 -40.96 10.43 43.87
C LYS A 112 -42.41 10.12 44.28
N THR A 113 -43.12 9.29 43.53
CA THR A 113 -44.52 8.91 43.85
C THR A 113 -44.61 8.09 45.13
N SER A 114 -43.71 7.13 45.37
CA SER A 114 -43.71 6.32 46.59
C SER A 114 -43.33 7.14 47.83
N MET A 115 -42.37 8.05 47.70
CA MET A 115 -42.02 9.00 48.76
C MET A 115 -43.19 9.94 49.05
N ALA A 116 -43.82 10.51 48.01
CA ALA A 116 -45.01 11.34 48.16
C ALA A 116 -46.14 10.56 48.83
N ALA A 117 -46.47 9.37 48.37
CA ALA A 117 -47.51 8.52 48.95
C ALA A 117 -47.24 8.19 50.42
N ARG A 118 -45.99 7.90 50.79
CA ARG A 118 -45.60 7.70 52.20
C ARG A 118 -45.82 8.97 53.02
N VAL A 119 -45.37 10.12 52.53
CA VAL A 119 -45.57 11.42 53.23
C VAL A 119 -47.06 11.75 53.35
N SER A 120 -47.84 11.57 52.28
CA SER A 120 -49.29 11.78 52.25
C SER A 120 -50.00 10.88 53.26
N LYS A 121 -49.64 9.59 53.31
CA LYS A 121 -50.23 8.62 54.23
C LYS A 121 -49.92 8.99 55.69
N THR A 122 -48.66 9.33 55.99
CA THR A 122 -48.25 9.78 57.32
C THR A 122 -48.97 11.06 57.75
N ALA A 123 -49.13 12.03 56.85
CA ALA A 123 -49.87 13.26 57.14
C ALA A 123 -51.37 12.99 57.40
N PHE A 124 -51.98 12.09 56.63
CA PHE A 124 -53.38 11.70 56.78
C PHE A 124 -53.63 10.96 58.10
N ASP A 125 -52.74 10.05 58.47
CA ASP A 125 -52.81 9.30 59.73
C ASP A 125 -52.68 10.24 60.96
N LEU A 126 -51.80 11.26 60.89
CA LEU A 126 -51.67 12.28 61.93
C LEU A 126 -52.93 13.16 62.07
N TYR A 127 -53.54 13.58 60.95
CA TYR A 127 -54.77 14.38 60.97
C TYR A 127 -55.96 13.58 61.52
N ARG A 128 -56.09 12.31 61.11
CA ARG A 128 -57.17 11.43 61.56
C ARG A 128 -57.09 11.14 63.07
N ASN A 129 -55.89 10.97 63.62
CA ASN A 129 -55.71 10.75 65.06
C ASN A 129 -56.11 11.96 65.93
N ARG A 130 -56.07 13.18 65.40
CA ARG A 130 -56.58 14.36 66.13
C ARG A 130 -58.10 14.45 66.16
N LYS A 131 -58.78 13.91 65.14
CA LYS A 131 -60.25 13.96 65.06
C LYS A 131 -60.96 12.90 65.92
N ASN A 132 -60.24 11.86 66.34
CA ASN A 132 -60.77 10.77 67.19
C ASN A 132 -60.58 11.00 68.70
N LYS A 133 -60.15 12.20 69.14
CA LYS A 133 -59.88 12.51 70.54
C LYS A 133 -60.78 13.61 71.13
N ASN A 134 -61.89 13.94 70.47
CA ASN A 134 -62.97 14.79 71.00
C ASN A 134 -64.27 14.00 71.00
#